data_AF-A0AAD8LVX2-F1
#
_entry.id   AF-A0AAD8LVX2-F1
#
_cell.length_a   1.000
_cell.length_b   1.000
_cell.length_c   1.000
_cell.angle_alpha   90.00
_cell.angle_beta   90.00
_cell.angle_gamma   90.00
#
_symmetry.space_group_name_H-M   'P 1'
#
loop_
_entity.id
_entity.type
_entity.pdbx_description
1 polymer ?
#
loop_
_entity_poly.entity_id
_entity_poly.type
_entity_poly.pdbx_seq_one_letter_code
_entity_poly.pdbx_strand_id
1 'polypeptide(L)'
;MCGIVCRHAFCGLKQISVTKLPRSLVLNRWMKIDDSGTSSNSLAVSNDYFKMEQISLKLTNIWFDFRQAVNKAGVQVDRLDYVHKSVTQLNKDLDDCDDVVEFTKKDHMADMVGEQPVGDLTVLPPNVCKNKGNYFKRLISEREKVVTKSKKRIRKCKKCNATTHDSRTCLNKQKVGTKEQESVAH
;
A
#
# COMPACT_ATOMS: atom_id res chain seq x y z
N MET A 1 -14.57 -4.56 -2.74
CA MET A 1 -13.28 -4.14 -3.32
C MET A 1 -13.57 -3.53 -4.68
N CYS A 2 -13.38 -2.22 -4.85
CA CYS A 2 -13.48 -1.59 -6.17
C CYS A 2 -12.09 -1.03 -6.51
N GLY A 3 -11.55 -1.46 -7.65
CA GLY A 3 -10.25 -1.03 -8.16
C GLY A 3 -10.32 0.34 -8.83
N ILE A 4 -9.16 0.82 -9.28
CA ILE A 4 -9.02 2.05 -10.07
C ILE A 4 -9.92 1.98 -11.30
N VAL A 5 -10.58 3.09 -11.63
CA VAL A 5 -11.36 3.24 -12.85
C VAL A 5 -10.44 2.93 -14.03
N CYS A 6 -10.78 1.93 -14.84
CA CYS A 6 -9.93 1.53 -15.95
C CYS A 6 -9.82 2.65 -17.00
N ARG A 7 -8.77 2.61 -17.84
CA ARG A 7 -8.57 3.57 -18.92
C ARG A 7 -9.79 3.71 -19.84
N HIS A 8 -10.53 2.62 -20.09
CA HIS A 8 -11.74 2.62 -20.92
C HIS A 8 -12.86 3.48 -20.31
N ALA A 9 -13.05 3.42 -19.00
CA ALA A 9 -14.05 4.22 -18.32
C ALA A 9 -13.70 5.71 -18.36
N PHE A 10 -12.42 6.08 -18.27
CA PHE A 10 -11.98 7.47 -18.50
C PHE A 10 -12.27 7.95 -19.94
N CYS A 11 -12.05 7.10 -20.94
CA CYS A 11 -12.40 7.43 -22.33
C CYS A 11 -13.91 7.69 -22.48
N GLY A 12 -14.77 6.88 -21.86
CA GLY A 12 -16.22 7.10 -21.85
C GLY A 12 -16.62 8.41 -21.16
N LEU A 13 -16.07 8.68 -19.97
CA LEU A 13 -16.33 9.92 -19.22
C LEU A 13 -15.91 11.19 -20.00
N LYS A 14 -14.83 11.10 -20.78
CA LYS A 14 -14.38 12.21 -21.65
C LYS A 14 -15.36 12.50 -22.78
N GLN A 15 -15.97 11.47 -23.37
CA GLN A 15 -16.94 11.63 -24.46
C GLN A 15 -18.23 12.32 -24.01
N ILE A 16 -18.64 12.11 -22.75
CA ILE A 16 -19.80 12.76 -22.15
C ILE A 16 -19.46 14.09 -21.45
N SER A 17 -18.28 14.66 -21.72
CA SER A 17 -17.84 15.97 -21.21
C SER A 17 -17.91 16.11 -19.67
N VAL A 18 -17.64 15.03 -18.93
CA VAL A 18 -17.55 15.10 -17.47
C VAL A 18 -16.30 15.89 -17.09
N THR A 19 -16.49 17.09 -16.54
CA THR A 19 -15.40 18.00 -16.15
C THR A 19 -14.82 17.68 -14.77
N LYS A 20 -15.57 16.94 -13.92
CA LYS A 20 -15.14 16.51 -12.59
C LYS A 20 -15.57 15.08 -12.32
N LEU A 21 -14.64 14.25 -11.85
CA LEU A 21 -14.97 12.86 -11.49
C LEU A 21 -15.98 12.86 -10.33
N PRO A 22 -17.10 12.10 -10.43
CA PRO A 22 -18.04 11.97 -9.32
C PRO A 22 -17.33 11.51 -8.04
N ARG A 23 -17.62 12.14 -6.90
CA ARG A 23 -17.00 11.80 -5.60
C ARG A 23 -17.22 10.34 -5.21
N SER A 24 -18.33 9.74 -5.63
CA SER A 24 -18.62 8.31 -5.44
C SER A 24 -17.59 7.38 -6.09
N LEU A 25 -16.87 7.85 -7.11
CA LEU A 25 -15.81 7.14 -7.80
C LEU A 25 -14.41 7.47 -7.26
N VAL A 26 -14.29 8.51 -6.43
CA VAL A 26 -13.02 8.92 -5.82
C VAL A 26 -12.92 8.29 -4.44
N LEU A 27 -12.15 7.21 -4.31
CA LEU A 27 -11.93 6.56 -3.01
C LEU A 27 -11.04 7.43 -2.12
N ASN A 28 -11.26 7.41 -0.81
CA ASN A 28 -10.44 8.09 0.20
C ASN A 28 -8.93 7.74 0.10
N ARG A 29 -8.60 6.54 -0.38
CA ARG A 29 -7.22 6.12 -0.66
C ARG A 29 -6.54 6.98 -1.75
N TRP A 30 -7.31 7.56 -2.67
CA TRP A 30 -6.82 8.40 -3.76
C TRP A 30 -6.97 9.90 -3.47
N MET A 31 -7.59 10.26 -2.35
CA MET A 31 -7.58 11.62 -1.86
C MET A 31 -6.44 11.76 -0.87
N LYS A 32 -5.64 12.81 -1.02
CA LYS A 32 -4.72 13.24 0.03
C LYS A 32 -5.59 13.77 1.17
N ILE A 33 -6.00 12.90 2.08
CA ILE A 33 -6.65 13.31 3.33
C ILE A 33 -5.60 14.17 4.04
N ASP A 34 -5.87 15.46 4.18
CA ASP A 34 -5.12 16.38 5.01
C ASP A 34 -5.45 16.10 6.47
N ASP A 35 -5.16 14.89 6.94
CA ASP A 35 -5.05 14.69 8.37
C ASP A 35 -3.89 15.58 8.81
N SER A 36 -4.25 16.63 9.53
CA SER A 36 -3.42 17.74 10.00
C SER A 36 -2.38 17.24 10.99
N GLY A 37 -1.37 16.56 10.47
CA GLY A 37 -0.07 16.37 11.08
C GLY A 37 0.92 17.14 10.24
N THR A 38 1.25 18.36 10.67
CA THR A 38 2.35 19.17 10.14
C THR A 38 3.63 18.34 10.13
N SER A 39 3.91 17.66 9.01
CA SER A 39 5.23 17.13 8.72
C SER A 39 5.95 18.20 7.89
N SER A 40 7.11 18.65 8.36
CA SER A 40 7.97 19.61 7.64
C SER A 40 8.24 19.21 6.18
N ASN A 41 8.07 17.93 5.84
CA ASN A 41 8.23 17.40 4.49
C ASN A 41 7.19 17.93 3.48
N SER A 42 6.00 18.40 3.92
CA SER A 42 5.00 18.94 2.98
C SER A 42 5.40 20.30 2.39
N LEU A 43 6.18 21.11 3.12
CA LEU A 43 6.67 22.40 2.62
C LEU A 43 7.82 22.21 1.62
N ALA A 44 8.71 21.24 1.89
CA ALA A 44 9.80 20.88 0.98
C ALA A 44 9.27 20.37 -0.37
N VAL A 45 8.32 19.43 -0.35
CA VAL A 45 7.71 18.86 -1.58
C VAL A 45 6.95 19.91 -2.40
N SER A 46 6.27 20.86 -1.76
CA SER A 46 5.63 21.97 -2.48
C SER A 46 6.65 22.90 -3.14
N ASN A 47 7.74 23.23 -2.46
CA ASN A 47 8.78 24.10 -3.01
C ASN A 47 9.48 23.45 -4.22
N ASP A 48 9.71 22.14 -4.16
CA ASP A 48 10.31 21.39 -5.27
C ASP A 48 9.36 21.28 -6.47
N TYR A 49 8.05 21.17 -6.25
CA TYR A 49 7.07 21.23 -7.33
C TYR A 49 7.08 22.58 -8.06
N PHE A 50 7.05 23.70 -7.33
CA PHE A 50 7.13 25.04 -7.94
C PHE A 50 8.45 25.26 -8.67
N LYS A 51 9.58 24.75 -8.15
CA LYS A 51 10.86 24.78 -8.85
C LYS A 51 10.81 23.97 -10.16
N MET A 52 10.23 22.77 -10.13
CA MET A 52 10.10 21.93 -11.32
C MET A 52 9.17 22.53 -12.37
N GLU A 53 8.11 23.23 -11.96
CA GLU A 53 7.24 23.99 -12.87
C GLU A 53 8.01 25.12 -13.57
N GLN A 54 8.81 25.88 -12.83
CA GLN A 54 9.64 26.95 -13.40
C GLN A 54 10.72 26.41 -14.34
N ILE A 55 11.34 25.27 -14.00
CA ILE A 55 12.29 24.58 -14.88
C ILE A 55 11.59 24.12 -16.16
N SER A 56 10.42 23.49 -16.05
CA SER A 56 9.61 23.01 -17.18
C SER A 56 9.23 24.15 -18.14
N LEU A 57 8.80 25.29 -17.60
CA LEU A 57 8.49 26.49 -18.40
C LEU A 57 9.73 27.00 -19.15
N LYS A 58 10.87 27.10 -18.46
CA LYS A 58 12.13 27.52 -19.09
C LYS A 58 12.55 26.58 -20.22
N LEU A 59 12.50 25.26 -19.99
CA LEU A 59 12.80 24.26 -21.03
C LEU A 59 11.89 24.42 -22.24
N THR A 60 10.58 24.60 -22.00
CA THR A 60 9.59 24.78 -23.06
C THR A 60 9.87 26.02 -23.90
N ASN A 61 10.20 27.15 -23.25
CA ASN A 61 10.53 28.40 -23.93
C ASN A 61 11.80 28.28 -24.77
N ILE A 62 12.88 27.71 -24.20
CA ILE A 62 14.14 27.48 -24.93
C ILE A 62 13.88 26.63 -26.18
N TRP A 63 13.09 25.57 -26.04
CA TRP A 63 12.78 24.69 -27.17
C TRP A 63 11.93 25.37 -28.24
N PHE A 64 10.99 26.22 -27.83
CA PHE A 64 10.21 27.04 -28.74
C PHE A 64 11.09 28.02 -29.52
N ASP A 65 11.97 28.74 -28.83
CA ASP A 65 12.87 29.71 -29.45
C ASP A 65 13.84 29.05 -30.42
N PHE A 66 14.39 27.89 -30.06
CA PHE A 66 15.25 27.10 -30.95
C PHE A 66 14.51 26.70 -32.24
N ARG A 67 13.28 26.14 -32.12
CA ARG A 67 12.46 25.82 -33.29
C ARG A 67 12.17 27.06 -34.13
N GLN A 68 11.91 28.19 -33.49
CA GLN A 68 11.64 29.44 -34.19
C GLN A 68 12.88 29.93 -34.96
N ALA A 69 14.08 29.77 -34.39
CA ALA A 69 15.35 30.11 -35.05
C ALA A 69 15.58 29.25 -36.30
N VAL A 70 15.34 27.93 -36.21
CA VAL A 70 15.41 27.02 -37.36
C VAL A 70 14.37 27.39 -38.43
N ASN A 71 13.13 27.66 -38.02
CA ASN A 71 12.07 28.09 -38.95
C ASN A 71 12.41 29.40 -39.66
N LYS A 72 13.02 30.36 -38.95
CA LYS A 72 13.48 31.64 -39.52
C LYS A 72 14.60 31.46 -40.53
N ALA A 73 15.49 30.48 -40.34
CA ALA A 73 16.53 30.13 -41.31
C ALA A 73 15.92 29.55 -42.60
N GLY A 74 14.83 28.79 -42.48
CA GLY A 74 14.10 28.22 -43.61
C GLY A 74 14.95 27.19 -44.35
N VAL A 75 14.99 27.29 -45.68
CA VAL A 75 15.77 26.39 -46.56
C VAL A 75 17.12 26.99 -47.00
N GLN A 76 17.51 28.14 -46.43
CA GLN A 76 18.78 28.79 -46.79
C GLN A 76 19.94 28.12 -46.06
N VAL A 77 20.81 27.45 -46.84
CA VAL A 77 21.94 26.66 -46.32
C VAL A 77 22.85 27.48 -45.42
N ASP A 78 23.26 28.68 -45.85
CA ASP A 78 24.15 29.55 -45.06
C ASP A 78 23.57 29.91 -43.68
N ARG A 79 22.25 30.09 -43.61
CA ARG A 79 21.54 30.43 -42.36
C ARG A 79 21.36 29.21 -41.47
N LEU A 80 21.16 28.04 -42.05
CA LEU A 80 21.13 26.76 -41.33
C LEU A 80 22.52 26.43 -40.76
N ASP A 81 23.58 26.65 -41.52
CA ASP A 81 24.96 26.48 -41.07
C ASP A 81 25.30 27.42 -39.91
N TYR A 82 24.81 28.67 -39.97
CA TYR A 82 24.93 29.60 -38.86
C TYR A 82 24.24 29.08 -37.59
N VAL A 83 22.97 28.63 -37.69
CA VAL A 83 22.24 28.06 -36.55
C VAL A 83 22.95 26.83 -35.98
N HIS A 84 23.42 25.93 -36.86
CA HIS A 84 24.16 24.74 -36.45
C HIS A 84 25.47 25.08 -35.72
N LYS A 85 26.24 26.05 -36.24
CA LYS A 85 27.46 26.53 -35.58
C LYS A 85 27.17 27.12 -34.20
N SER A 86 26.12 27.93 -34.07
CA SER A 86 25.73 28.50 -32.78
C SER A 86 25.34 27.43 -31.76
N VAL A 87 24.55 26.43 -32.14
CA VAL A 87 24.20 25.31 -31.24
C VAL A 87 25.43 24.51 -30.84
N THR A 88 26.32 24.24 -31.79
CA THR A 88 27.55 23.49 -31.51
C THR A 88 28.45 24.25 -30.53
N GLN A 89 28.54 25.57 -30.66
CA GLN A 89 29.29 26.40 -29.73
C GLN A 89 28.66 26.38 -28.34
N LEU A 90 27.34 26.54 -28.24
CA LEU A 90 26.62 26.48 -26.96
C LEU A 90 26.84 25.15 -26.24
N ASN A 91 26.85 24.02 -26.95
CA ASN A 91 27.13 22.72 -26.34
C ASN A 91 28.54 22.66 -25.76
N LYS A 92 29.55 23.16 -26.50
CA LYS A 92 30.93 23.21 -26.00
C LYS A 92 31.08 24.10 -24.78
N ASP A 93 30.46 25.28 -24.80
CA ASP A 93 30.50 26.22 -23.69
C ASP A 93 29.88 25.61 -22.41
N LEU A 94 28.85 24.75 -22.56
CA LEU A 94 28.23 24.02 -21.46
C LEU A 94 29.08 22.84 -20.98
N ASP A 95 29.69 22.09 -21.89
CA ASP A 95 30.61 20.98 -21.57
C ASP A 95 31.88 21.50 -20.85
N ASP A 96 32.36 22.69 -21.19
CA ASP A 96 33.53 23.32 -20.56
C ASP A 96 33.20 23.95 -19.18
N CYS A 97 31.92 24.15 -18.88
CA CYS A 97 31.43 24.63 -17.57
C CYS A 97 31.18 23.49 -16.58
N ASP A 98 31.38 22.24 -17.00
CA ASP A 98 31.10 21.05 -16.25
C ASP A 98 32.28 20.75 -15.29
N ASP A 99 32.35 21.50 -14.19
CA ASP A 99 32.73 20.92 -12.89
C ASP A 99 31.61 19.94 -12.52
N VAL A 100 31.51 18.82 -13.24
CA VAL A 100 30.63 17.71 -12.88
C VAL A 100 31.17 17.19 -11.57
N VAL A 101 30.63 17.70 -10.46
CA VAL A 101 30.62 16.92 -9.23
C VAL A 101 29.77 15.72 -9.59
N GLU A 102 30.44 14.66 -10.04
CA GLU A 102 29.85 13.39 -10.41
C GLU A 102 29.07 12.95 -9.17
N PHE A 103 27.77 13.21 -9.17
CA PHE A 103 26.93 12.97 -8.00
C PHE A 103 26.83 11.46 -7.89
N THR A 104 27.77 10.88 -7.14
CA THR A 104 27.98 9.45 -7.16
C THR A 104 26.77 8.80 -6.52
N LYS A 105 26.54 7.51 -6.83
CA LYS A 105 25.51 6.73 -6.14
C LYS A 105 25.66 6.79 -4.62
N LYS A 106 26.90 6.99 -4.13
CA LYS A 106 27.21 7.13 -2.71
C LYS A 106 26.68 8.45 -2.16
N ASP A 107 26.89 9.56 -2.87
CA ASP A 107 26.39 10.89 -2.48
C ASP A 107 24.86 10.91 -2.46
N HIS A 108 24.23 10.27 -3.44
CA HIS A 108 22.77 10.14 -3.46
C HIS A 108 22.21 9.31 -2.31
N MET A 109 22.89 8.22 -1.93
CA MET A 109 22.49 7.43 -0.77
C MET A 109 22.71 8.18 0.54
N ALA A 110 23.78 8.98 0.64
CA ALA A 110 24.08 9.79 1.81
C ALA A 110 23.02 10.88 2.03
N ASP A 111 22.52 11.51 0.97
CA ASP A 111 21.44 12.49 1.05
C ASP A 111 20.11 11.86 1.50
N MET A 112 19.78 10.66 1.00
CA MET A 112 18.52 10.01 1.35
C MET A 112 18.49 9.36 2.75
N VAL A 113 19.60 8.77 3.19
CA VAL A 113 19.63 7.89 4.39
C VAL A 113 20.66 8.36 5.43
N GLY A 114 21.48 9.36 5.11
CA GLY A 114 22.62 9.81 5.91
C GLY A 114 23.94 9.18 5.47
N GLU A 115 25.06 9.83 5.84
CA GLU A 115 26.39 9.34 5.51
C GLU A 115 26.64 7.92 6.01
N GLN A 116 27.34 7.12 5.21
CA GLN A 116 27.72 5.78 5.60
C GLN A 116 28.65 5.84 6.82
N PRO A 117 28.34 5.14 7.92
CA PRO A 117 29.19 5.16 9.10
C PRO A 117 30.56 4.56 8.78
N VAL A 118 31.61 5.22 9.27
CA VAL A 118 33.02 4.86 9.04
C VAL A 118 33.49 3.91 10.14
N GLY A 119 33.99 2.72 9.76
CA GLY A 119 34.56 1.72 10.67
C GLY A 119 33.87 0.35 10.62
N ASP A 120 34.32 -0.57 11.47
CA ASP A 120 33.77 -1.93 11.55
C ASP A 120 32.37 -1.93 12.17
N LEU A 121 31.36 -2.21 11.35
CA LEU A 121 29.96 -2.28 11.77
C LEU A 121 29.64 -3.68 12.29
N THR A 122 29.43 -3.80 13.60
CA THR A 122 28.84 -5.01 14.19
C THR A 122 27.32 -4.92 14.11
N VAL A 123 26.74 -5.43 13.02
CA VAL A 123 25.27 -5.51 12.88
C VAL A 123 24.74 -6.63 13.77
N LEU A 124 24.22 -6.25 14.94
CA LEU A 124 23.55 -7.20 15.82
C LEU A 124 22.16 -7.56 15.28
N PRO A 125 21.73 -8.83 15.43
CA PRO A 125 20.35 -9.19 15.14
C PRO A 125 19.41 -8.36 16.01
N PRO A 126 18.26 -7.89 15.47
CA PRO A 126 17.26 -7.20 16.27
C PRO A 126 16.88 -8.08 17.46
N ASN A 127 16.89 -7.49 18.67
CA ASN A 127 16.66 -8.22 19.93
C ASN A 127 15.35 -9.03 19.89
N VAL A 128 14.35 -8.55 19.13
CA VAL A 128 13.10 -9.28 18.87
C VAL A 128 12.61 -9.00 17.44
N CYS A 129 12.61 -10.00 16.56
CA CYS A 129 11.97 -9.91 15.25
C CYS A 129 10.56 -10.55 15.31
N LYS A 130 9.50 -9.75 15.48
CA LYS A 130 8.10 -10.22 15.45
C LYS A 130 7.54 -10.24 14.03
N ASN A 131 8.20 -10.92 13.10
CA ASN A 131 7.90 -10.84 11.66
C ASN A 131 6.84 -11.84 11.15
N LYS A 132 6.13 -12.57 12.03
CA LYS A 132 4.99 -13.40 11.61
C LYS A 132 3.87 -13.39 12.65
N GLY A 133 2.64 -13.31 12.15
CA GLY A 133 1.41 -13.02 12.89
C GLY A 133 1.19 -13.74 14.22
N ASN A 134 0.40 -13.08 15.08
CA ASN A 134 -0.17 -13.52 16.35
C ASN A 134 0.38 -14.85 16.93
N TYR A 135 1.54 -14.75 17.59
CA TYR A 135 2.23 -15.86 18.26
C TYR A 135 1.37 -16.60 19.29
N PHE A 136 0.34 -15.97 19.86
CA PHE A 136 -0.40 -16.56 20.98
C PHE A 136 -1.46 -17.58 20.57
N LYS A 137 -1.88 -17.63 19.30
CA LYS A 137 -2.90 -18.58 18.86
C LYS A 137 -2.59 -19.11 17.46
N ARG A 138 -2.03 -20.32 17.39
CA ARG A 138 -1.99 -21.11 16.17
C ARG A 138 -3.39 -21.14 15.54
N LEU A 139 -3.51 -20.78 14.26
CA LEU A 139 -4.74 -20.96 13.51
C LEU A 139 -5.02 -22.47 13.38
N ILE A 140 -6.10 -22.92 14.03
CA ILE A 140 -6.52 -24.33 14.02
C ILE A 140 -7.42 -24.56 12.79
N SER A 141 -7.03 -25.51 11.94
CA SER A 141 -7.80 -25.87 10.74
C SER A 141 -9.15 -26.49 11.10
N GLU A 142 -10.13 -26.47 10.18
CA GLU A 142 -11.42 -27.13 10.40
C GLU A 142 -11.26 -28.64 10.65
N ARG A 143 -10.33 -29.29 9.94
CA ARG A 143 -9.97 -30.69 10.16
C ARG A 143 -9.51 -30.92 11.60
N GLU A 144 -8.62 -30.06 12.12
CA GLU A 144 -8.14 -30.16 13.51
C GLU A 144 -9.27 -29.90 14.53
N LYS A 145 -10.19 -28.97 14.25
CA LYS A 145 -11.39 -28.75 15.08
C LYS A 145 -12.30 -29.99 15.11
N VAL A 146 -12.48 -30.68 13.98
CA VAL A 146 -13.30 -31.90 13.90
C VAL A 146 -12.63 -33.06 14.65
N VAL A 147 -11.33 -33.27 14.45
CA VAL A 147 -10.56 -34.32 15.16
C VAL A 147 -10.51 -34.09 16.67
N THR A 148 -10.37 -32.84 17.11
CA THR A 148 -10.41 -32.53 18.55
C THR A 148 -11.81 -32.70 19.14
N LYS A 149 -12.87 -32.41 18.39
CA LYS A 149 -14.25 -32.67 18.81
C LYS A 149 -14.56 -34.17 18.88
N SER A 150 -14.09 -34.99 17.93
CA SER A 150 -14.35 -36.44 17.93
C SER A 150 -13.71 -37.17 19.10
N LYS A 151 -12.58 -36.66 19.62
CA LYS A 151 -11.92 -37.17 20.83
C LYS A 151 -12.68 -36.84 22.13
N LYS A 152 -13.65 -35.92 22.12
CA LYS A 152 -14.41 -35.59 23.33
C LYS A 152 -15.37 -36.73 23.66
N ARG A 153 -15.39 -37.13 24.94
CA ARG A 153 -16.35 -38.14 25.43
C ARG A 153 -17.77 -37.65 25.17
N ILE A 154 -18.58 -38.51 24.56
CA ILE A 154 -20.02 -38.25 24.37
C ILE A 154 -20.64 -38.07 25.75
N ARG A 155 -21.36 -36.96 25.94
CA ARG A 155 -22.08 -36.69 27.19
C ARG A 155 -23.17 -37.73 27.38
N LYS A 156 -23.15 -38.41 28.52
CA LYS A 156 -24.18 -39.37 28.92
C LYS A 156 -25.06 -38.77 30.02
N CYS A 157 -26.33 -39.16 30.04
CA CYS A 157 -27.24 -38.86 31.14
C CYS A 157 -26.71 -39.49 32.43
N LYS A 158 -26.51 -38.69 33.48
CA LYS A 158 -26.01 -39.19 34.78
C LYS A 158 -26.94 -40.19 35.47
N LYS A 159 -28.23 -40.24 35.08
CA LYS A 159 -29.24 -41.09 35.73
C LYS A 159 -29.40 -42.46 35.04
N CYS A 160 -29.34 -42.51 33.72
CA CYS A 160 -29.61 -43.72 32.95
C CYS A 160 -28.53 -44.05 31.91
N ASN A 161 -27.42 -43.31 31.87
CA ASN A 161 -26.29 -43.47 30.96
C ASN A 161 -26.61 -43.37 29.45
N ALA A 162 -27.84 -43.03 29.07
CA ALA A 162 -28.21 -42.77 27.68
C ALA A 162 -27.49 -41.55 27.12
N THR A 163 -27.17 -41.57 25.82
CA THR A 163 -26.49 -40.47 25.11
C THR A 163 -27.46 -39.49 24.44
N THR A 164 -28.75 -39.82 24.37
CA THR A 164 -29.77 -39.07 23.64
C THR A 164 -30.35 -37.88 24.41
N HIS A 165 -30.14 -37.81 25.73
CA HIS A 165 -30.68 -36.79 26.60
C HIS A 165 -29.76 -36.54 27.81
N ASP A 166 -30.02 -35.49 28.59
CA ASP A 166 -29.28 -35.20 29.82
C ASP A 166 -30.11 -35.50 31.09
N SER A 167 -29.52 -35.36 32.27
CA SER A 167 -30.20 -35.68 33.53
C SER A 167 -31.41 -34.79 33.84
N ARG A 168 -31.57 -33.65 33.19
CA ARG A 168 -32.68 -32.70 33.41
C ARG A 168 -33.93 -33.17 32.65
N THR A 169 -33.74 -33.74 31.47
CA THR A 169 -34.82 -34.28 30.61
C THR A 169 -34.99 -35.80 30.73
N CYS A 170 -34.34 -36.43 31.72
CA CYS A 170 -34.41 -37.87 31.93
C CYS A 170 -35.78 -38.30 32.46
N LEU A 171 -36.48 -39.15 31.70
CA LEU A 171 -37.78 -39.74 32.09
C LEU A 171 -37.67 -40.61 33.35
N ASN A 172 -36.51 -41.22 33.62
CA ASN A 172 -36.25 -41.96 34.86
C ASN A 172 -36.10 -41.04 36.10
N LYS A 173 -36.26 -39.72 35.95
CA LYS A 173 -36.25 -38.77 37.08
C LYS A 173 -37.41 -38.98 38.06
N GLN A 174 -38.53 -39.54 37.60
CA GLN A 174 -39.76 -39.69 38.41
C GLN A 174 -39.87 -41.03 39.16
N LYS A 175 -39.05 -42.04 38.84
CA LYS A 175 -39.20 -43.40 39.39
C LYS A 175 -38.54 -43.65 40.76
N VAL A 176 -38.03 -42.61 41.43
CA VAL A 176 -37.33 -42.76 42.73
C VAL A 176 -38.23 -42.38 43.92
N GLY A 177 -39.48 -42.00 43.70
CA GLY A 177 -40.36 -41.48 44.76
C GLY A 177 -41.77 -42.08 44.81
N THR A 178 -41.92 -43.40 44.69
CA THR A 178 -43.17 -44.09 45.06
C THR A 178 -42.87 -45.52 45.53
N LYS A 179 -42.67 -45.66 46.84
CA LYS A 179 -42.92 -46.90 47.59
C LYS A 179 -43.81 -46.52 48.78
N GLU A 180 -45.13 -46.64 48.60
CA GLU A 180 -46.14 -46.80 49.65
C GLU A 180 -47.05 -47.91 49.10
N GLN A 181 -47.00 -49.13 49.63
CA GLN A 181 -47.74 -49.64 50.79
C GLN A 181 -49.27 -49.62 50.58
N GLU A 182 -49.82 -50.81 50.35
CA GLU A 182 -51.15 -51.30 50.77
C GLU A 182 -51.20 -52.78 50.36
N SER A 183 -51.76 -53.73 51.09
CA SER A 183 -52.08 -53.96 52.50
C SER A 183 -52.56 -55.43 52.53
N VAL A 184 -52.27 -56.13 53.63
CA VAL A 184 -52.74 -57.51 53.88
C VAL A 184 -54.21 -57.47 54.30
N ALA A 185 -55.06 -58.31 53.70
CA ALA A 185 -56.25 -58.86 54.36
C ALA A 185 -56.67 -60.18 53.67
N HIS A 186 -57.20 -61.08 54.50
CA HIS A 186 -57.58 -62.48 54.30
C HIS A 186 -58.33 -62.84 53.01
#